data_AF-A0A4Q6G3B0-F1
#
_entry.id   AF-A0A4Q6G3B0-F1
#
_cell.length_a   1.000
_cell.length_b   1.000
_cell.length_c   1.000
_cell.angle_alpha   90.00
_cell.angle_beta   90.00
_cell.angle_gamma   90.00
#
_symmetry.space_group_name_H-M   'P 1'
#
loop_
_entity.id
_entity.type
_entity.pdbx_description
1 polymer ?
#
loop_
_entity_poly.entity_id
_entity_poly.type
_entity_poly.pdbx_seq_one_letter_code
_entity_poly.pdbx_strand_id
1 'polypeptide(L)'
;FIDITETPPTASELKSIVKNSGLQLKKFLNTSGEVYRSLGLKDKLKDYSDDELIKLLAANGRLIKRPLLVDKTKATVGASAEVMKTWTH
;
A
#
# COMPACT_ATOMS: atom_id res chain seq x y z
N PHE A 1 -3.22 -8.98 -14.23
CA PHE A 1 -2.35 -8.02 -13.51
C PHE A 1 -2.93 -6.64 -13.73
N ILE A 2 -3.34 -5.94 -12.68
CA ILE A 2 -3.84 -4.57 -12.76
C ILE A 2 -2.66 -3.66 -12.44
N ASP A 3 -2.37 -2.69 -13.32
CA ASP A 3 -1.31 -1.74 -13.03
C ASP A 3 -1.83 -0.68 -12.04
N ILE A 4 -1.47 -0.86 -10.77
CA ILE A 4 -1.85 0.07 -9.70
C ILE A 4 -1.28 1.49 -9.89
N THR A 5 -0.29 1.71 -10.77
CA THR A 5 0.22 3.07 -11.03
C THR A 5 -0.65 3.84 -12.01
N GLU A 6 -1.26 3.15 -12.97
CA GLU A 6 -2.25 3.72 -13.89
C GLU A 6 -3.66 3.72 -13.30
N THR A 7 -3.98 2.67 -12.55
CA THR A 7 -5.30 2.43 -11.95
C THR A 7 -5.16 2.14 -10.45
N PRO A 8 -4.88 3.18 -9.63
CA PRO A 8 -4.80 3.01 -8.19
C PRO A 8 -6.17 2.60 -7.61
N PRO A 9 -6.18 1.74 -6.57
CA PRO A 9 -7.39 1.46 -5.82
C PRO A 9 -7.92 2.73 -5.16
N THR A 10 -9.24 2.81 -5.02
CA THR A 10 -9.89 3.95 -4.36
C THR A 10 -9.57 3.98 -2.86
N ALA A 11 -9.78 5.12 -2.22
CA ALA A 11 -9.59 5.26 -0.77
C ALA A 11 -10.39 4.22 0.04
N SER A 12 -11.61 3.90 -0.41
CA SER A 12 -12.45 2.90 0.25
C SER A 12 -11.89 1.48 0.09
N GLU A 13 -11.41 1.14 -1.11
CA GLU A 13 -10.74 -0.13 -1.38
C GLU A 13 -9.46 -0.26 -0.53
N LEU A 14 -8.63 0.78 -0.50
CA LEU A 14 -7.41 0.81 0.32
C LEU A 14 -7.70 0.62 1.81
N LYS A 15 -8.76 1.23 2.35
CA LYS A 15 -9.20 0.98 3.73
C LYS A 15 -9.52 -0.50 3.96
N SER A 16 -10.30 -1.10 3.07
CA SER A 16 -10.64 -2.52 3.16
C SER A 16 -9.41 -3.42 3.03
N ILE A 17 -8.51 -3.11 2.10
CA ILE A 17 -7.23 -3.80 1.90
C ILE A 17 -6.38 -3.75 3.18
N VAL A 18 -6.20 -2.57 3.76
CA VAL A 18 -5.39 -2.39 4.96
C VAL A 18 -6.01 -3.13 6.14
N LYS A 19 -7.34 -3.05 6.29
CA LYS A 19 -8.09 -3.77 7.32
C LYS A 19 -7.99 -5.29 7.16
N ASN A 20 -8.15 -5.80 5.95
CA ASN A 20 -8.05 -7.23 5.63
C ASN A 20 -6.62 -7.77 5.77
N SER A 21 -5.62 -6.90 5.56
CA SER A 21 -4.23 -7.26 5.73
C SER A 21 -3.80 -7.33 7.20
N GLY A 22 -4.42 -6.53 8.06
CA GLY A 22 -3.99 -6.36 9.45
C GLY A 22 -2.61 -5.68 9.58
N LEU A 23 -2.04 -5.20 8.47
CA LEU A 23 -0.78 -4.48 8.42
C LEU A 23 -1.02 -2.99 8.62
N GLN A 24 -0.05 -2.31 9.23
CA GLN A 24 -0.09 -0.86 9.33
C GLN A 24 -0.06 -0.22 7.94
N LEU A 25 -0.83 0.85 7.73
CA LEU A 25 -0.90 1.58 6.46
C LEU A 25 0.49 1.99 5.94
N LYS A 26 1.43 2.32 6.85
CA LYS A 26 2.81 2.67 6.52
C LYS A 26 3.57 1.56 5.77
N LYS A 27 3.17 0.28 5.92
CA LYS A 27 3.75 -0.86 5.19
C LYS A 27 3.33 -0.88 3.71
N PHE A 28 2.19 -0.25 3.38
CA PHE A 28 1.68 -0.13 2.01
C PHE A 28 2.38 0.98 1.23
N LEU A 29 3.10 1.88 1.91
CA LEU A 29 3.89 2.90 1.24
C LEU A 29 5.15 2.27 0.65
N ASN A 30 5.47 2.69 -0.57
CA ASN A 30 6.71 2.39 -1.25
C ASN A 30 7.85 3.23 -0.64
N THR A 31 8.22 2.93 0.60
CA THR A 31 9.26 3.66 1.35
C THR A 31 10.65 3.61 0.70
N SER A 32 10.88 2.61 -0.16
CA SER A 32 12.09 2.48 -0.97
C SER A 32 12.00 3.16 -2.34
N GLY A 33 10.82 3.66 -2.73
CA GLY A 33 10.58 4.28 -4.03
C GLY A 33 11.17 5.69 -4.13
N GLU A 34 11.57 6.06 -5.35
CA GLU A 34 12.09 7.40 -5.64
C GLU A 34 11.06 8.49 -5.33
N VAL A 35 9.80 8.29 -5.73
CA VAL A 35 8.69 9.22 -5.48
C VAL A 35 8.51 9.51 -3.98
N TYR A 36 8.60 8.47 -3.14
CA TYR A 36 8.48 8.61 -1.70
C TYR A 36 9.59 9.48 -1.10
N ARG A 37 10.84 9.29 -1.57
CA ARG A 37 11.99 10.09 -1.15
C ARG A 37 11.92 11.52 -1.69
N SER A 38 11.57 11.68 -2.96
CA SER A 38 11.45 12.97 -3.65
C SER A 38 10.38 13.87 -3.00
N LEU A 39 9.25 13.30 -2.61
CA LEU A 39 8.18 14.02 -1.91
C LEU A 39 8.45 14.26 -0.41
N GLY A 40 9.56 13.73 0.13
CA GLY A 40 9.89 13.87 1.55
C GLY A 40 8.87 13.22 2.49
N LEU A 41 8.14 12.20 2.03
CA LEU A 41 7.04 11.60 2.80
C LEU A 41 7.48 11.04 4.14
N LYS A 42 8.75 10.65 4.29
CA LYS A 42 9.30 10.17 5.57
C LYS A 42 9.01 11.12 6.73
N ASP A 43 9.13 12.43 6.53
CA ASP A 43 8.88 13.39 7.60
C ASP A 43 7.40 13.74 7.71
N LYS A 44 6.73 13.93 6.56
CA LYS A 44 5.30 14.21 6.50
C LYS A 44 4.42 13.08 7.05
N LEU A 45 4.89 11.82 7.02
CA LEU A 45 4.19 10.66 7.57
C LEU A 45 3.88 10.77 9.06
N LYS A 46 4.60 11.62 9.78
CA LYS A 46 4.34 11.89 11.20
C LYS A 46 3.12 12.79 11.38
N ASP A 47 2.88 13.64 10.39
CA ASP A 47 1.80 14.63 10.37
C ASP A 47 0.53 14.06 9.70
N TYR A 48 0.71 13.17 8.72
CA TYR A 48 -0.41 12.53 8.05
C TYR A 48 -1.12 11.50 8.93
N SER A 49 -2.44 11.68 9.05
CA SER A 49 -3.35 10.65 9.56
C SER A 49 -3.58 9.53 8.54
N ASP A 50 -4.09 8.39 9.00
CA ASP A 50 -4.37 7.23 8.12
C ASP A 50 -5.27 7.60 6.93
N ASP A 51 -6.27 8.46 7.14
CA ASP A 51 -7.18 8.90 6.08
C ASP A 51 -6.46 9.69 4.97
N GLU A 52 -5.55 10.58 5.35
CA GLU A 52 -4.75 11.37 4.41
C GLU A 52 -3.78 10.50 3.63
N LEU A 53 -3.16 9.53 4.30
CA LEU A 53 -2.30 8.55 3.64
C LEU A 53 -3.07 7.68 2.66
N ILE A 54 -4.29 7.26 3.00
CA ILE A 54 -5.16 6.51 2.12
C ILE A 54 -5.51 7.34 0.88
N LYS A 55 -5.89 8.61 1.04
CA LYS A 55 -6.14 9.52 -0.09
C LYS A 55 -4.90 9.71 -0.94
N LEU A 56 -3.74 9.85 -0.32
CA LEU A 56 -2.46 10.02 -1.02
C LEU A 56 -2.11 8.78 -1.86
N LEU A 57 -2.29 7.58 -1.31
CA LEU A 57 -2.10 6.33 -2.02
C LEU A 57 -3.10 6.16 -3.18
N ALA A 58 -4.36 6.52 -2.96
CA ALA A 58 -5.40 6.50 -3.99
C ALA A 58 -5.14 7.51 -5.11
N ALA A 59 -4.60 8.68 -4.77
CA ALA A 59 -4.23 9.71 -5.73
C ALA A 59 -2.93 9.38 -6.49
N ASN A 60 -2.00 8.66 -5.85
CA ASN A 60 -0.70 8.32 -6.41
C ASN A 60 -0.38 6.84 -6.22
N GLY A 61 -0.78 6.01 -7.19
CA GLY A 61 -0.49 4.59 -7.19
C GLY A 61 1.00 4.21 -7.17
N ARG A 62 1.88 5.13 -7.59
CA ARG A 62 3.36 4.98 -7.49
C ARG A 62 3.87 4.95 -6.05
N LEU A 63 3.09 5.48 -5.11
CA LEU A 63 3.40 5.43 -3.69
C LEU A 63 3.01 4.09 -3.05
N ILE A 64 2.27 3.23 -3.75
CA ILE A 64 1.87 1.93 -3.25
C ILE A 64 3.03 0.93 -3.43
N LYS A 65 3.34 0.16 -2.38
CA LYS A 65 4.38 -0.85 -2.35
C LYS A 65 4.00 -2.04 -3.23
N ARG A 66 4.98 -2.57 -3.96
CA ARG A 66 4.82 -3.67 -4.91
C ARG A 66 5.63 -4.91 -4.51
N PRO A 67 5.13 -6.13 -4.78
CA PRO A 67 3.78 -6.45 -5.27
C PRO A 67 2.70 -6.19 -4.20
N LEU A 68 1.52 -5.71 -4.62
CA LEU A 68 0.31 -5.63 -3.80
C LEU A 68 -0.56 -6.83 -4.17
N LEU A 69 -0.81 -7.71 -3.22
CA LEU A 69 -1.64 -8.90 -3.38
C LEU A 69 -2.93 -8.67 -2.59
N VAL A 70 -4.05 -8.65 -3.29
CA VAL A 70 -5.38 -8.45 -2.69
C VAL A 70 -6.26 -9.60 -3.14
N ASP A 71 -6.85 -10.27 -2.17
CA ASP A 71 -7.88 -11.29 -2.32
C ASP A 71 -9.17 -10.81 -1.66
N LYS A 72 -10.27 -11.56 -1.83
CA LYS A 72 -11.58 -11.19 -1.29
C LYS A 72 -11.57 -11.07 0.24
N THR A 73 -10.73 -11.85 0.91
CA THR A 73 -10.66 -11.92 2.39
C THR A 73 -9.31 -11.54 2.98
N LYS A 74 -8.25 -11.48 2.17
CA LYS A 74 -6.88 -11.26 2.63
C LYS A 74 -6.19 -10.26 1.72
N ALA A 75 -5.35 -9.41 2.28
CA ALA A 75 -4.51 -8.53 1.49
C ALA A 75 -3.10 -8.47 2.09
N THR A 76 -2.10 -8.17 1.28
CA THR A 76 -0.71 -8.08 1.71
C THR A 76 0.14 -7.30 0.72
N VAL A 77 1.21 -6.72 1.22
CA VAL A 77 2.14 -5.89 0.46
C VAL A 77 3.57 -6.35 0.62
N GLY A 78 4.27 -6.43 -0.51
CA GLY A 78 5.65 -6.86 -0.60
C GLY A 78 5.80 -8.39 -0.64
N ALA A 79 6.91 -8.83 -1.23
CA ALA A 79 7.28 -10.23 -1.33
C ALA A 79 8.07 -10.68 -0.10
N SER A 80 7.50 -10.54 1.10
CA SER A 80 8.11 -11.15 2.29
C SER A 80 7.97 -12.67 2.21
N ALA A 81 9.03 -13.42 2.51
CA ALA A 81 9.01 -14.88 2.43
C ALA A 81 7.85 -15.52 3.22
N GLU A 82 7.49 -14.93 4.36
CA GLU A 82 6.35 -15.37 5.18
C GLU A 82 4.99 -15.18 4.47
N VAL A 83 4.83 -14.06 3.76
CA VAL A 83 3.64 -13.74 2.99
C VAL A 83 3.51 -14.67 1.80
N MET A 84 4.60 -14.93 1.08
CA MET A 84 4.56 -15.81 -0.09
C MET A 84 4.15 -17.25 0.32
N LYS A 85 4.60 -17.73 1.49
CA LYS A 85 4.14 -19.02 2.04
C LYS A 85 2.64 -19.08 2.28
N THR A 86 2.01 -17.96 2.67
CA THR A 86 0.55 -17.92 2.93
C THR A 86 -0.30 -17.99 1.66
N TRP A 87 0.31 -17.76 0.49
CA TRP A 87 -0.35 -17.74 -0.82
C TRP A 87 0.05 -18.92 -1.72
N THR A 88 0.98 -19.78 -1.28
CA THR A 88 1.49 -20.93 -2.06
C THR A 88 0.90 -22.27 -1.58
N HIS A 89 -0.36 -22.30 -1.14
CA HIS A 89 -1.03 -23.54 -0.75
C HIS A 89 -2.39 -23.69 -1.43
#